data_AF-A0A1N6MQU1-F1
#
_entry.id   AF-A0A1N6MQU1-F1
#
_cell.length_a   1.000
_cell.length_b   1.000
_cell.length_c   1.000
_cell.angle_alpha   90.00
_cell.angle_beta   90.00
_cell.angle_gamma   90.00
#
_symmetry.space_group_name_H-M   'P 1'
#
loop_
_entity.id
_entity.type
_entity.pdbx_description
1 polymer ?
#
loop_
_entity_poly.entity_id
_entity_poly.type
_entity_poly.pdbx_seq_one_letter_code
_entity_poly.pdbx_strand_id
1 'polypeptide(L)'
;MVGRWEQGQVKPQFDYIIKLAQLLEVSIDHLLLGEEGTTAPVFDIKNKRLKELCKQVDELKAEDQDVICHFLDMAITQEKIKQVINITR
;
A
#
# COMPACT_ATOMS: atom_id res chain seq x y z
N MET A 1 -11.68 -25.55 -2.58
CA MET A 1 -12.85 -24.65 -2.69
C MET A 1 -12.46 -23.38 -3.45
N VAL A 2 -11.35 -22.74 -3.09
CA VAL A 2 -10.76 -21.59 -3.81
C VAL A 2 -10.54 -21.84 -5.30
N GLY A 3 -10.02 -23.01 -5.71
CA GLY A 3 -9.82 -23.32 -7.14
C GLY A 3 -11.09 -23.31 -8.01
N ARG A 4 -12.29 -23.43 -7.41
CA ARG A 4 -13.57 -23.26 -8.15
C ARG A 4 -13.96 -21.78 -8.29
N TRP A 5 -13.48 -20.93 -7.38
CA TRP A 5 -13.65 -19.48 -7.46
C TRP A 5 -12.77 -18.90 -8.56
N GLU A 6 -11.52 -19.34 -8.65
CA GLU A 6 -10.57 -18.93 -9.69
C GLU A 6 -11.03 -19.36 -11.10
N GLN A 7 -11.71 -20.50 -11.20
CA GLN A 7 -12.29 -20.99 -12.45
C GLN A 7 -13.66 -20.37 -12.80
N GLY A 8 -14.16 -19.45 -11.97
CA GLY A 8 -15.46 -18.79 -12.18
C GLY A 8 -16.69 -19.70 -12.03
N GLN A 9 -16.50 -20.94 -11.59
CA GLN A 9 -17.57 -21.93 -11.45
C GLN A 9 -18.50 -21.64 -10.27
N VAL A 10 -17.99 -20.99 -9.22
CA VAL A 10 -18.72 -20.64 -8.02
C VAL A 10 -18.27 -19.25 -7.55
N LYS A 11 -19.21 -18.36 -7.22
CA LYS A 11 -18.87 -17.09 -6.59
C LYS A 11 -18.74 -17.28 -5.07
N PRO A 12 -17.66 -16.80 -4.42
CA PRO A 12 -17.54 -16.83 -2.97
C PRO A 12 -18.65 -16.01 -2.31
N GLN A 13 -19.05 -16.39 -1.09
CA GLN A 13 -19.91 -15.53 -0.27
C GLN A 13 -19.14 -14.29 0.17
N PHE A 14 -19.86 -13.19 0.42
CA PHE A 14 -19.27 -11.89 0.76
C PHE A 14 -18.33 -11.96 1.97
N ASP A 15 -18.63 -12.78 2.98
CA ASP A 15 -17.78 -12.99 4.15
C ASP A 15 -16.37 -13.53 3.78
N TYR A 16 -16.30 -14.43 2.79
CA TYR A 16 -15.02 -14.93 2.28
C TYR A 16 -14.27 -13.88 1.47
N ILE A 17 -14.98 -12.98 0.78
CA ILE A 17 -14.35 -11.88 0.03
C ILE A 17 -13.69 -10.91 1.00
N ILE A 18 -14.34 -10.57 2.12
CA ILE A 18 -13.75 -9.73 3.18
C ILE A 18 -12.51 -10.41 3.77
N LYS A 19 -12.60 -11.70 4.11
CA LYS A 19 -11.46 -12.46 4.65
C LYS A 19 -10.30 -12.54 3.67
N LEU A 20 -10.58 -12.70 2.39
CA LEU A 20 -9.56 -12.69 1.33
C LEU A 20 -8.93 -11.30 1.18
N ALA A 21 -9.73 -10.23 1.21
CA ALA A 21 -9.22 -8.86 1.15
C ALA A 21 -8.28 -8.55 2.33
N GLN A 22 -8.65 -8.99 3.53
CA GLN A 22 -7.83 -8.86 4.73
C GLN A 22 -6.56 -9.72 4.67
N LEU A 23 -6.65 -10.96 4.16
CA LEU A 23 -5.51 -11.87 4.06
C LEU A 23 -4.51 -11.44 2.99
N LEU A 24 -5.00 -10.91 1.88
CA LEU A 24 -4.22 -10.48 0.72
C LEU A 24 -3.80 -9.00 0.81
N GLU A 25 -4.24 -8.29 1.87
CA GLU A 25 -3.98 -6.86 2.09
C GLU A 25 -4.37 -5.97 0.89
N VAL A 26 -5.46 -6.35 0.20
CA VAL A 26 -6.02 -5.60 -0.95
C VAL A 26 -7.43 -5.09 -0.66
N SER A 27 -7.91 -4.12 -1.43
CA SER A 27 -9.29 -3.65 -1.32
C SER A 27 -10.28 -4.71 -1.82
N ILE A 28 -11.50 -4.69 -1.28
CA ILE A 28 -12.60 -5.55 -1.74
C ILE A 28 -12.94 -5.22 -3.20
N ASP A 29 -12.88 -3.95 -3.57
CA ASP A 29 -13.07 -3.46 -4.93
C ASP A 29 -12.06 -4.07 -5.91
N HIS A 30 -10.80 -4.24 -5.49
CA HIS A 30 -9.78 -4.91 -6.31
C HIS A 30 -10.11 -6.39 -6.56
N LEU A 31 -10.68 -7.08 -5.57
CA LEU A 31 -11.11 -8.48 -5.73
C LEU A 31 -12.36 -8.65 -6.60
N LEU A 32 -13.22 -7.62 -6.68
CA LEU A 32 -14.49 -7.68 -7.40
C LEU A 32 -14.43 -7.12 -8.82
N LEU A 33 -13.66 -6.04 -9.02
CA LEU A 33 -13.57 -5.27 -10.25
C LEU A 33 -12.28 -5.53 -11.03
N GLY A 34 -11.33 -6.29 -10.45
CA GLY A 34 -10.04 -6.58 -11.06
C GLY A 34 -9.15 -5.33 -11.20
N GLU A 35 -8.25 -5.33 -12.19
CA GLU A 35 -7.35 -4.18 -12.48
C GLU A 35 -8.11 -2.89 -12.84
N GLU A 36 -9.39 -2.98 -13.21
CA GLU A 36 -10.24 -1.82 -13.53
C GLU A 36 -10.72 -1.07 -12.27
N GLY A 37 -10.68 -1.71 -11.09
CA GLY A 37 -11.02 -1.12 -9.79
C GLY A 37 -9.83 -0.60 -8.98
N THR A 38 -8.68 -0.41 -9.62
CA THR A 38 -7.42 -0.05 -8.96
C THR A 38 -7.42 1.41 -8.51
N THR A 39 -8.12 1.74 -7.43
CA THR A 39 -7.71 2.87 -6.58
C THR A 39 -6.60 2.41 -5.65
N ALA A 40 -5.44 2.13 -6.25
CA ALA A 40 -4.12 1.87 -5.66
C ALA A 40 -4.02 0.83 -4.51
N PRO A 41 -2.89 0.12 -4.38
CA PRO A 41 -2.63 -0.70 -3.19
C PRO A 41 -2.79 0.19 -1.95
N VAL A 42 -3.59 -0.27 -0.98
CA VAL A 42 -3.74 0.40 0.30
C VAL A 42 -2.34 0.54 0.88
N PHE A 43 -1.85 1.78 0.86
CA PHE A 43 -0.57 2.18 1.41
C PHE A 43 -0.64 1.92 2.93
N ASP A 44 -0.29 0.69 3.35
CA ASP A 44 -0.38 0.27 4.75
C ASP A 44 0.77 0.88 5.56
N ILE A 45 0.68 2.19 5.76
CA ILE A 45 1.53 2.90 6.69
C ILE A 45 1.07 2.49 8.10
N LYS A 46 1.73 1.49 8.68
CA LYS A 46 1.52 1.06 10.07
C LYS A 46 1.63 2.21 11.08
N ASN A 47 2.42 3.23 10.75
CA ASN A 47 2.59 4.43 11.54
C ASN A 47 1.47 5.46 11.26
N LYS A 48 0.50 5.54 12.19
CA LYS A 48 -0.63 6.49 12.13
C LYS A 48 -0.20 7.93 11.83
N ARG A 49 0.94 8.37 12.39
CA ARG A 49 1.46 9.73 12.20
C ARG A 49 1.93 9.97 10.76
N LEU A 50 2.58 8.98 10.14
CA LEU A 50 2.99 9.07 8.73
C LEU A 50 1.76 9.11 7.81
N LYS A 51 0.70 8.37 8.14
CA LYS A 51 -0.55 8.40 7.36
C LYS A 51 -1.21 9.77 7.39
N GLU A 52 -1.28 10.40 8.56
CA GLU A 52 -1.82 11.77 8.69
C GLU A 52 -0.92 12.81 8.02
N LEU A 53 0.41 12.62 8.06
CA LEU A 53 1.33 13.50 7.34
C LEU A 53 1.15 13.36 5.83
N CYS A 54 1.06 12.15 5.29
CA CYS A 54 0.80 11.94 3.86
C CYS A 54 -0.51 12.59 3.42
N LYS A 55 -1.57 12.51 4.24
CA LYS A 55 -2.84 13.19 3.95
C LYS A 55 -2.70 14.71 3.92
N GLN A 56 -1.98 15.29 4.90
CA GLN A 56 -1.74 16.73 4.93
C GLN A 56 -0.86 17.20 3.76
N VAL A 57 0.11 16.39 3.36
CA VAL A 57 0.98 16.66 2.21
C VAL A 57 0.20 16.65 0.91
N ASP A 58 -0.75 15.72 0.76
CA ASP A 58 -1.64 15.65 -0.40
C ASP A 58 -2.48 16.94 -0.57
N GLU A 59 -2.81 17.62 0.53
CA GLU A 59 -3.53 18.92 0.52
C GLU A 59 -2.63 20.14 0.24
N LEU A 60 -1.30 19.98 0.18
CA LEU A 60 -0.35 21.05 -0.14
C LEU A 60 -0.18 21.26 -1.64
N LYS A 61 0.51 22.34 -2.02
CA LYS A 61 0.87 22.59 -3.41
C LYS A 61 1.96 21.61 -3.87
N ALA A 62 1.98 21.33 -5.17
CA ALA A 62 2.97 20.45 -5.79
C ALA A 62 4.43 20.85 -5.47
N GLU A 63 4.72 22.15 -5.35
CA GLU A 63 6.04 22.67 -4.96
C GLU A 63 6.46 22.21 -3.55
N ASP A 64 5.55 22.26 -2.57
CA ASP A 64 5.80 21.81 -1.20
C ASP A 64 5.83 20.28 -1.10
N GLN A 65 5.01 19.59 -1.89
CA GLN A 65 5.00 18.13 -1.96
C GLN A 65 6.35 17.58 -2.43
N ASP A 66 6.94 18.18 -3.46
CA ASP A 66 8.23 17.76 -4.03
C ASP A 66 9.36 17.88 -3.00
N VAL A 67 9.39 19.00 -2.26
CA VAL A 67 10.35 19.22 -1.17
C VAL A 67 10.22 18.15 -0.09
N ILE A 68 9.00 17.84 0.33
CA ILE A 68 8.75 16.83 1.38
C ILE A 68 9.14 15.43 0.89
N CYS A 69 8.85 15.12 -0.37
CA CYS A 69 9.27 13.86 -0.99
C CYS A 69 10.80 13.74 -1.01
N HIS A 70 11.50 14.82 -1.34
CA HIS A 70 12.97 14.87 -1.33
C HIS A 70 13.55 14.64 0.08
N PHE A 71 12.94 15.22 1.11
CA PHE A 71 13.36 14.98 2.50
C PHE A 71 13.16 13.52 2.93
N LEU A 72 12.05 12.91 2.56
CA LEU A 72 11.78 11.49 2.83
C LEU A 72 12.80 10.60 2.12
N ASP A 73 13.09 10.88 0.85
CA ASP A 73 14.06 10.13 0.06
C ASP A 73 15.48 10.24 0.65
N MET A 74 15.85 11.43 1.10
CA MET A 74 17.13 11.66 1.79
C MET A 74 17.21 10.88 3.10
N ALA A 75 16.15 10.87 3.91
CA ALA A 75 16.12 10.12 5.17
C ALA A 75 16.25 8.60 4.93
N ILE A 76 15.50 8.06 3.96
CA ILE A 76 15.56 6.64 3.58
C ILE A 76 16.95 6.28 3.03
N THR A 77 17.52 7.15 2.19
CA THR A 77 18.85 6.96 1.61
C THR A 77 19.93 6.95 2.67
N GLN A 78 19.89 7.86 3.66
CA GLN A 78 20.82 7.84 4.79
C GLN A 78 20.71 6.54 5.60
N GLU A 79 19.50 6.04 5.83
CA GLU A 79 19.29 4.81 6.59
C GLU A 79 19.79 3.58 5.83
N LYS A 80 19.50 3.49 4.53
CA LYS A 80 20.06 2.45 3.63
C LYS A 80 21.59 2.48 3.60
N ILE A 81 22.19 3.67 3.46
CA ILE A 81 23.65 3.83 3.47
C ILE A 81 24.24 3.36 4.80
N LYS A 82 23.62 3.73 5.94
CA LYS A 82 24.06 3.24 7.26
C LYS A 82 24.00 1.72 7.37
N GLN A 83 22.94 1.08 6.85
CA GLN A 83 22.85 -0.38 6.87
C GLN A 83 23.94 -1.03 6.02
N VAL A 84 24.20 -0.52 4.81
CA VAL A 84 25.25 -1.06 3.93
C VAL A 84 26.65 -0.90 4.57
N ILE A 85 26.93 0.24 5.19
CA ILE A 85 28.20 0.47 5.90
C ILE A 85 28.33 -0.44 7.12
N ASN A 86 27.24 -0.71 7.84
CA ASN A 86 27.25 -1.55 9.04
C ASN A 86 27.31 -3.07 8.72
N ILE A 87 26.93 -3.48 7.51
CA ILE A 87 27.08 -4.87 7.02
C ILE A 87 28.52 -5.14 6.54
N THR A 88 29.29 -4.10 6.22
CA THR A 88 30.67 -4.21 5.70
C THR A 88 31.74 -4.11 6.79
N ARG A 89 31.36 -4.26 8.07
CA ARG A 89 32.26 -4.25 9.24
C ARG A 89 32.09 -5.52 10.05
#